data_AF-C5E1X8-F1
#
_entry.id   AF-C5E1X8-F1
#
_cell.length_a   1.000
_cell.length_b   1.000
_cell.length_c   1.000
_cell.angle_alpha   90.00
_cell.angle_beta   90.00
_cell.angle_gamma   90.00
#
_symmetry.space_group_name_H-M   'P 1'
#
loop_
_entity.id
_entity.type
_entity.pdbx_description
1 polymer ?
#
loop_
_entity_poly.entity_id
_entity_poly.type
_entity_poly.pdbx_seq_one_letter_code
_entity_poly.pdbx_strand_id
1 'polypeptide(L)'
;MMKTSDVERLAYLHQERHLKNDGFCEFIENVATNQYLLRYTYGNLVIRQATNKLTQRTPQLVLETLEDNGVFHNEERILIEKFTEQLIANQIQFETRKRSRGRGKNFCYNKNYHSGGKFKLKYTNTDFRKLTGFCRSDFDRVVEALKMPSYIGAYSLDAFECFFIFVVRLKSGCTYTVLTSLCGREASTISRIITFVTCYLFHIASSCLSVTNASWLAGRLANIDQSLLSSSRSISNSRIVGFIDGTHVKIARPHGNARLENAAYSGHKKTHTLKYQAVTTPDGICIDLAGPFAGSQHDSFLFANSGLYRRLKPALKVGGIQYRISGDPAYRSSDLLTVGYKGQNLTNGQKEYNKILSGSRVSIE
;
A
#
# COMPACT_ATOMS: atom_id res chain seq x y z
N MET A 1 20.36 29.34 20.55
CA MET A 1 19.95 27.91 20.55
C MET A 1 18.43 27.86 20.55
N MET A 2 17.82 27.56 19.41
CA MET A 2 16.37 27.32 19.32
C MET A 2 15.98 26.05 20.07
N LYS A 3 14.78 26.03 20.67
CA LYS A 3 14.29 24.88 21.42
C LYS A 3 13.86 23.79 20.45
N THR A 4 13.98 22.52 20.85
CA THR A 4 13.61 21.33 20.05
C THR A 4 12.21 21.42 19.45
N SER A 5 11.29 22.10 20.13
CA SER A 5 9.92 22.38 19.68
C SER A 5 9.83 23.23 18.40
N ASP A 6 10.80 24.11 18.17
CA ASP A 6 10.80 25.00 17.01
C ASP A 6 11.30 24.27 15.75
N VAL A 7 12.17 23.27 15.92
CA VAL A 7 12.69 22.40 14.86
C VAL A 7 11.63 21.41 14.38
N GLU A 8 10.85 20.83 15.31
CA GLU A 8 9.70 19.98 14.97
C GLU A 8 8.62 20.77 14.23
N ARG A 9 8.39 22.02 14.62
CA ARG A 9 7.44 22.92 13.96
C ARG A 9 7.86 23.28 12.54
N LEU A 10 9.15 23.47 12.28
CA LEU A 10 9.70 23.75 10.95
C LEU A 10 9.62 22.53 10.02
N ALA A 11 9.92 21.32 10.53
CA ALA A 11 9.77 20.07 9.79
C ALA A 11 8.29 19.82 9.40
N TYR A 12 7.35 20.12 10.30
CA TYR A 12 5.92 20.01 10.04
C TYR A 12 5.44 21.01 8.96
N LEU A 13 5.86 22.28 9.04
CA LEU A 13 5.53 23.30 8.03
C LEU A 13 6.12 22.99 6.64
N HIS A 14 7.25 22.28 6.59
CA HIS A 14 7.86 21.82 5.34
C HIS A 14 7.06 20.67 4.70
N GLN A 15 6.55 19.74 5.51
CA GLN A 15 5.70 18.64 5.04
C GLN A 15 4.38 19.14 4.43
N GLU A 16 3.76 20.19 4.99
CA GLU A 16 2.51 20.76 4.45
C GLU A 16 2.70 21.50 3.10
N ARG A 17 3.88 22.09 2.84
CA ARG A 17 4.14 22.87 1.61
C ARG A 17 4.44 22.03 0.37
N HIS A 18 4.88 20.78 0.52
CA HIS A 18 5.41 19.96 -0.59
C HIS A 18 4.58 18.71 -0.95
N LEU A 19 3.35 18.59 -0.42
CA LEU A 19 2.40 17.49 -0.67
C LEU A 19 1.89 17.33 -2.12
N LYS A 20 2.42 18.06 -3.11
CA LYS A 20 1.81 18.12 -4.46
C LYS A 20 2.61 17.54 -5.63
N ASN A 21 3.84 17.06 -5.47
CA ASN A 21 4.60 16.53 -6.60
C ASN A 21 4.95 15.05 -6.41
N ASP A 22 4.36 14.22 -7.29
CA ASP A 22 4.63 12.78 -7.42
C ASP A 22 6.14 12.53 -7.63
N GLY A 23 6.75 11.73 -6.75
CA GLY A 23 8.17 11.37 -6.87
C GLY A 23 8.42 10.37 -8.00
N PHE A 24 9.56 10.49 -8.67
CA PHE A 24 10.02 9.57 -9.72
C PHE A 24 11.28 8.81 -9.27
N CYS A 25 11.43 7.57 -9.74
CA CYS A 25 12.55 6.68 -9.41
C CYS A 25 13.24 6.21 -10.70
N GLU A 26 14.55 6.40 -10.78
CA GLU A 26 15.36 5.99 -11.94
C GLU A 26 16.58 5.17 -11.50
N PHE A 27 16.87 4.10 -12.25
CA PHE A 27 18.05 3.26 -12.08
C PHE A 27 19.08 3.61 -13.15
N ILE A 28 20.29 4.01 -12.73
CA ILE A 28 21.38 4.38 -13.64
C ILE A 28 22.60 3.50 -13.35
N GLU A 29 23.15 2.84 -14.38
CA GLU A 29 24.39 2.08 -14.29
C GLU A 29 25.56 2.96 -14.72
N ASN A 30 26.53 3.19 -13.82
CA ASN A 30 27.77 3.85 -14.19
C ASN A 30 28.81 2.79 -14.59
N VAL A 31 28.97 2.60 -15.90
CA VAL A 31 29.81 1.57 -16.51
C VAL A 31 31.30 1.79 -16.22
N ALA A 32 31.74 3.03 -16.03
CA ALA A 32 33.14 3.35 -15.76
C ALA A 32 33.55 3.02 -14.30
N THR A 33 32.63 3.16 -13.34
CA THR A 33 32.92 2.94 -11.91
C THR A 33 32.37 1.64 -11.35
N ASN A 34 31.65 0.84 -12.16
CA ASN A 34 30.96 -0.38 -11.72
C ASN A 34 30.01 -0.12 -10.52
N GLN A 35 29.25 0.97 -10.57
CA GLN A 35 28.28 1.34 -9.54
C GLN A 35 26.85 1.34 -10.08
N TYR A 36 25.93 0.80 -9.28
CA TYR A 36 24.49 0.96 -9.51
C TYR A 36 23.97 2.14 -8.70
N LEU A 37 23.24 3.02 -9.37
CA LEU A 37 22.68 4.23 -8.80
C LEU A 37 21.17 4.12 -8.77
N LEU A 38 20.59 4.27 -7.58
CA LEU A 38 19.17 4.48 -7.40
C LEU A 38 18.94 5.94 -7.02
N ARG A 39 18.26 6.68 -7.91
CA ARG A 39 17.94 8.10 -7.70
C ARG A 39 16.47 8.22 -7.33
N TYR A 40 16.22 8.72 -6.12
CA TYR A 40 14.88 9.11 -5.69
C TYR A 40 14.77 10.64 -5.70
N THR A 41 13.82 11.15 -6.47
CA THR A 41 13.54 12.59 -6.53
C THR A 41 12.21 12.85 -5.83
N TYR A 42 12.23 13.60 -4.73
CA TYR A 42 11.04 14.06 -4.01
C TYR A 42 11.07 15.59 -3.88
N GLY A 43 10.36 16.30 -4.75
CA GLY A 43 10.57 17.76 -4.90
C GLY A 43 12.01 18.05 -5.36
N ASN A 44 12.72 18.92 -4.62
CA ASN A 44 14.15 19.23 -4.87
C ASN A 44 15.11 18.31 -4.08
N LEU A 45 14.58 17.32 -3.36
CA LEU A 45 15.39 16.40 -2.56
C LEU A 45 15.84 15.23 -3.43
N VAL A 46 17.16 15.05 -3.56
CA VAL A 46 17.77 13.92 -4.26
C VAL A 46 18.40 12.98 -3.23
N ILE A 47 17.88 11.76 -3.12
CA ILE A 47 18.46 10.71 -2.29
C ILE A 47 19.18 9.72 -3.21
N ARG A 48 20.49 9.55 -2.98
CA ARG A 48 21.31 8.58 -3.72
C ARG A 48 21.59 7.37 -2.85
N GLN A 49 21.40 6.19 -3.44
CA GLN A 49 21.91 4.94 -2.90
C GLN A 49 23.00 4.43 -3.85
N ALA A 50 24.27 4.60 -3.47
CA ALA A 50 25.40 4.09 -4.23
C ALA A 50 25.78 2.70 -3.71
N THR A 51 25.86 1.73 -4.61
CA THR A 51 26.34 0.37 -4.29
C THR A 51 27.54 0.06 -5.17
N ASN A 52 28.68 -0.27 -4.54
CA ASN A 52 29.89 -0.66 -5.24
C ASN A 52 29.89 -2.17 -5.49
N LYS A 53 29.93 -2.57 -6.76
CA LYS A 53 29.80 -3.96 -7.22
C LYS A 53 30.96 -4.86 -6.74
N LEU A 54 32.11 -4.28 -6.36
CA LEU A 54 33.30 -5.02 -5.91
C LEU A 54 33.37 -5.21 -4.39
N THR A 55 32.90 -4.26 -3.58
CA THR A 55 33.16 -4.28 -2.13
C THR A 55 32.02 -4.82 -1.28
N GLN A 56 30.82 -5.00 -1.85
CA GLN A 56 29.60 -5.45 -1.13
C GLN A 56 29.32 -4.72 0.19
N ARG A 57 29.88 -3.52 0.41
CA ARG A 57 29.66 -2.74 1.63
C ARG A 57 28.27 -2.11 1.63
N THR A 58 27.73 -1.93 2.83
CA THR A 58 26.45 -1.25 3.08
C THR A 58 26.43 0.10 2.35
N PRO A 59 25.36 0.42 1.60
CA PRO A 59 25.26 1.71 0.93
C PRO A 59 25.36 2.84 1.96
N GLN A 60 26.27 3.78 1.75
CA GLN A 60 26.25 5.05 2.48
C GLN A 60 25.13 5.90 1.87
N LEU A 61 24.21 6.34 2.72
CA LEU A 61 23.19 7.30 2.35
C LEU A 61 23.90 8.66 2.27
N VAL A 62 24.22 9.09 1.05
CA VAL A 62 24.87 10.37 0.81
C VAL A 62 23.80 11.34 0.33
N LEU A 63 23.49 12.33 1.16
CA LEU A 63 22.66 13.48 0.80
C LEU A 63 23.52 14.42 -0.06
N GLU A 64 23.53 14.18 -1.37
CA GLU A 64 24.16 15.11 -2.30
C GLU A 64 23.11 16.08 -2.86
N THR A 65 23.28 17.34 -2.48
CA THR A 65 22.59 18.54 -2.97
C THR A 65 21.07 18.56 -2.79
N LEU A 66 20.63 19.25 -1.73
CA LEU A 66 19.49 20.16 -1.86
C LEU A 66 19.96 21.23 -2.85
N GLU A 67 19.34 21.34 -4.03
CA GLU A 67 19.56 22.56 -4.81
C GLU A 67 19.10 23.74 -3.96
N ASP A 68 20.11 24.50 -3.53
CA ASP A 68 20.03 25.56 -2.56
C ASP A 68 19.40 26.78 -3.24
N ASN A 69 18.07 26.76 -3.36
CA ASN A 69 17.31 27.95 -3.73
C ASN A 69 17.10 28.87 -2.49
N GLY A 70 18.08 28.91 -1.57
CA GLY A 70 18.10 29.82 -0.43
C GLY A 70 17.03 29.56 0.63
N VAL A 71 16.59 28.30 0.79
CA VAL A 71 15.46 27.96 1.68
C VAL A 71 15.89 27.66 3.11
N PHE A 72 17.15 27.26 3.35
CA PHE A 72 17.65 26.92 4.68
C PHE A 72 19.01 27.59 4.94
N HIS A 73 19.17 28.23 6.10
CA HIS A 73 20.48 28.73 6.52
C HIS A 73 21.40 27.55 6.91
N ASN A 74 22.72 27.69 6.69
CA ASN A 74 23.72 26.65 6.97
C ASN A 74 23.62 26.05 8.39
N GLU A 75 23.20 26.84 9.38
CA GLU A 75 23.01 26.36 10.76
C GLU A 75 21.84 25.36 10.88
N GLU A 76 20.75 25.56 10.15
CA GLU A 76 19.57 24.70 10.15
C GLU A 76 19.87 23.34 9.50
N ARG A 77 20.72 23.34 8.47
CA ARG A 77 21.21 22.11 7.82
C ARG A 77 21.99 21.23 8.80
N ILE A 78 22.94 21.82 9.52
CA ILE A 78 23.78 21.11 10.50
C ILE A 78 22.92 20.55 11.65
N LEU A 79 21.85 21.25 12.03
CA LEU A 79 20.91 20.80 13.06
C LEU A 79 20.10 19.57 12.63
N ILE A 80 19.62 19.54 11.39
CA ILE A 80 18.85 18.40 10.84
C ILE A 80 19.75 17.16 10.68
N GLU A 81 20.99 17.34 10.24
CA GLU A 81 21.98 16.27 10.15
C GLU A 81 22.26 15.66 11.54
N LYS A 82 22.55 16.51 12.55
CA LYS A 82 22.79 16.06 13.94
C LYS A 82 21.60 15.36 14.57
N PHE A 83 20.37 15.85 14.34
CA PHE A 83 19.15 15.22 14.87
C PHE A 83 18.95 13.81 14.29
N THR A 84 19.23 13.65 12.99
CA THR A 84 19.10 12.37 12.29
C THR A 84 20.15 11.37 12.78
N GLU A 85 21.40 11.81 12.97
CA GLU A 85 22.46 10.99 13.57
C GLU A 85 22.13 10.55 15.00
N GLN A 86 21.56 11.44 15.81
CA GLN A 86 21.21 11.16 17.21
C GLN A 86 20.02 10.18 17.33
N LEU A 87 19.04 10.28 16.43
CA LEU A 87 17.95 9.30 16.29
C LEU A 87 18.51 7.90 16.01
N ILE A 88 19.45 7.80 15.07
CA ILE A 88 20.10 6.52 14.71
C ILE A 88 20.92 5.97 15.88
N ALA A 89 21.71 6.81 16.56
CA ALA A 89 22.54 6.40 17.70
C ALA A 89 21.72 5.91 18.90
N ASN A 90 20.61 6.59 19.23
CA ASN A 90 19.71 6.18 20.30
C ASN A 90 19.00 4.85 19.99
N GLN A 91 18.70 4.61 18.71
CA GLN A 91 18.12 3.35 18.23
C GLN A 91 19.13 2.19 18.36
N ILE A 92 20.43 2.46 18.13
CA ILE A 92 21.53 1.49 18.29
C ILE A 92 21.82 1.18 19.77
N GLN A 93 21.84 2.17 20.68
CA GLN A 93 22.09 1.91 22.11
C GLN A 93 20.95 1.13 22.79
N PHE A 94 19.71 1.29 22.32
CA PHE A 94 18.57 0.51 22.80
C PHE A 94 18.69 -0.99 22.43
N GLU A 95 19.35 -1.32 21.32
CA GLU A 95 19.57 -2.69 20.84
C GLU A 95 20.57 -3.47 21.72
N THR A 96 21.60 -2.82 22.27
CA THR A 96 22.65 -3.51 23.05
C THR A 96 22.13 -4.05 24.39
N ARG A 97 21.11 -3.41 24.98
CA ARG A 97 20.53 -3.81 26.28
C ARG A 97 19.51 -4.97 26.19
N LYS A 98 19.04 -5.36 25.00
CA LYS A 98 17.98 -6.38 24.83
C LYS A 98 18.46 -7.80 24.46
N ARG A 99 19.77 -8.04 24.35
CA ARG A 99 20.37 -9.32 23.91
C ARG A 99 20.15 -10.53 24.84
N SER A 100 19.38 -10.38 25.91
CA SER A 100 19.07 -11.47 26.84
C SER A 100 17.56 -11.57 27.08
N ARG A 101 16.88 -12.37 26.24
CA ARG A 101 15.88 -13.41 26.62
C ARG A 101 14.83 -13.66 25.53
N GLY A 102 14.64 -14.93 25.19
CA GLY A 102 13.50 -15.41 24.40
C GLY A 102 13.81 -16.52 23.38
N ARG A 103 14.54 -17.59 23.75
CA ARG A 103 14.68 -18.77 22.88
C ARG A 103 13.44 -19.65 23.00
N GLY A 104 12.55 -19.63 22.01
CA GLY A 104 11.41 -20.55 21.93
C GLY A 104 11.86 -21.97 21.60
N LYS A 105 11.34 -22.97 22.32
CA LYS A 105 11.72 -24.40 22.18
C LYS A 105 11.40 -25.02 20.79
N ASN A 106 10.60 -24.35 19.97
CA ASN A 106 10.12 -24.90 18.68
C ASN A 106 10.98 -24.50 17.46
N PHE A 107 11.99 -23.64 17.64
CA PHE A 107 12.84 -23.15 16.55
C PHE A 107 14.32 -23.15 16.95
N CYS A 108 15.12 -23.86 16.17
CA CYS A 108 16.59 -23.83 16.25
C CYS A 108 17.11 -23.06 15.04
N TYR A 109 17.81 -21.94 15.26
CA TYR A 109 18.56 -21.32 14.17
C TYR A 109 19.73 -22.22 13.76
N ASN A 110 19.98 -22.28 12.45
CA ASN A 110 21.26 -22.73 11.94
C ASN A 110 22.35 -21.80 12.50
N LYS A 111 23.49 -22.36 12.92
CA LYS A 111 24.64 -21.62 13.46
C LYS A 111 25.18 -20.53 12.51
N ASN A 112 24.80 -20.59 11.24
CA ASN A 112 25.21 -19.72 10.14
C ASN A 112 24.22 -18.57 9.86
N TYR A 113 23.59 -18.04 10.90
CA TYR A 113 22.58 -16.98 10.80
C TYR A 113 23.10 -15.67 10.16
N HIS A 114 24.37 -15.33 10.37
CA HIS A 114 25.00 -14.16 9.76
C HIS A 114 25.39 -14.36 8.29
N SER A 115 25.22 -15.57 7.74
CA SER A 115 25.66 -15.96 6.40
C SER A 115 24.55 -16.53 5.51
N GLY A 116 23.28 -16.17 5.76
CA GLY A 116 22.18 -16.48 4.83
C GLY A 116 21.54 -17.87 4.99
N GLY A 117 21.46 -18.40 6.22
CA GLY A 117 20.72 -19.64 6.48
C GLY A 117 19.23 -19.57 6.13
N LYS A 118 18.75 -20.50 5.29
CA LYS A 118 17.37 -20.54 4.75
C LYS A 118 16.30 -20.62 5.85
N PHE A 119 15.27 -19.77 5.74
CA PHE A 119 14.02 -19.85 6.49
C PHE A 119 13.34 -21.20 6.22
N LYS A 120 13.14 -22.03 7.25
CA LYS A 120 12.47 -23.35 7.11
C LYS A 120 11.22 -23.39 7.99
N LEU A 121 10.06 -23.19 7.36
CA LEU A 121 8.77 -23.34 8.01
C LEU A 121 8.47 -24.82 8.30
N LYS A 122 8.16 -25.14 9.56
CA LYS A 122 7.69 -26.48 9.97
C LYS A 122 6.17 -26.64 9.89
N TYR A 123 5.42 -25.63 9.43
CA TYR A 123 3.97 -25.67 9.34
C TYR A 123 3.49 -26.65 8.27
N THR A 124 2.47 -27.45 8.60
CA THR A 124 1.74 -28.23 7.59
C THR A 124 1.09 -27.27 6.58
N ASN A 125 0.71 -27.76 5.40
CA ASN A 125 -0.01 -26.92 4.42
C ASN A 125 -1.33 -26.39 4.99
N THR A 126 -1.99 -27.18 5.84
CA THR A 126 -3.21 -26.78 6.55
C THR A 126 -2.94 -25.62 7.51
N ASP A 127 -1.90 -25.72 8.33
CA ASP A 127 -1.55 -24.65 9.28
C ASP A 127 -1.08 -23.39 8.56
N PHE A 128 -0.31 -23.55 7.48
CA PHE A 128 0.11 -22.43 6.64
C PHE A 128 -1.11 -21.66 6.10
N ARG A 129 -2.10 -22.37 5.54
CA ARG A 129 -3.32 -21.74 5.04
C ARG A 129 -4.15 -21.10 6.15
N LYS A 130 -4.22 -21.70 7.34
CA LYS A 130 -4.88 -21.09 8.50
C LYS A 130 -4.19 -19.78 8.90
N LEU A 131 -2.86 -19.75 8.93
CA LEU A 131 -2.06 -18.58 9.31
C LEU A 131 -2.06 -17.47 8.27
N THR A 132 -1.97 -17.80 6.97
CA THR A 132 -1.78 -16.79 5.91
C THR A 132 -3.03 -16.54 5.09
N GLY A 133 -3.93 -17.53 4.98
CA GLY A 133 -5.05 -17.52 4.03
C GLY A 133 -4.69 -18.05 2.64
N PHE A 134 -3.41 -18.25 2.36
CA PHE A 134 -2.91 -18.71 1.06
C PHE A 134 -2.55 -20.19 1.10
N CYS A 135 -2.69 -20.88 -0.03
CA CYS A 135 -1.90 -22.09 -0.24
C CYS A 135 -0.43 -21.69 -0.51
N ARG A 136 0.51 -22.62 -0.34
CA ARG A 136 1.94 -22.30 -0.48
C ARG A 136 2.30 -21.82 -1.89
N SER A 137 1.81 -22.50 -2.93
CA SER A 137 2.11 -22.15 -4.31
C SER A 137 1.63 -20.75 -4.68
N ASP A 138 0.44 -20.34 -4.24
CA ASP A 138 -0.05 -18.98 -4.48
C ASP A 138 0.74 -17.95 -3.70
N PHE A 139 1.14 -18.29 -2.48
CA PHE A 139 1.99 -17.42 -1.66
C PHE A 139 3.36 -17.19 -2.31
N ASP A 140 4.00 -18.25 -2.82
CA ASP A 140 5.28 -18.17 -3.55
C ASP A 140 5.14 -17.26 -4.78
N ARG A 141 4.06 -17.44 -5.56
CA ARG A 141 3.78 -16.60 -6.74
C ARG A 141 3.61 -15.13 -6.37
N VAL A 142 2.95 -14.82 -5.25
CA VAL A 142 2.82 -13.43 -4.78
C VAL A 142 4.18 -12.88 -4.37
N VAL A 143 4.99 -13.62 -3.60
CA VAL A 143 6.33 -13.18 -3.19
C VAL A 143 7.23 -12.91 -4.40
N GLU A 144 7.19 -13.79 -5.39
CA GLU A 144 7.93 -13.63 -6.65
C GLU A 144 7.45 -12.38 -7.42
N ALA A 145 6.13 -12.19 -7.54
CA ALA A 145 5.54 -11.03 -8.21
C ALA A 145 5.85 -9.70 -7.51
N LEU A 146 5.97 -9.71 -6.18
CA LEU A 146 6.33 -8.52 -5.40
C LEU A 146 7.75 -8.05 -5.68
N LYS A 147 8.65 -8.92 -6.17
CA LYS A 147 10.05 -8.58 -6.49
C LYS A 147 10.77 -7.83 -5.35
N MET A 148 10.47 -8.22 -4.10
CA MET A 148 11.09 -7.59 -2.94
C MET A 148 12.61 -7.83 -2.94
N PRO A 149 13.41 -6.81 -2.60
CA PRO A 149 14.86 -6.97 -2.52
C PRO A 149 15.22 -7.97 -1.43
N SER A 150 16.17 -8.86 -1.72
CA SER A 150 16.70 -9.83 -0.75
C SER A 150 17.62 -9.19 0.31
N TYR A 151 17.95 -7.91 0.16
CA TYR A 151 18.83 -7.16 1.04
C TYR A 151 18.19 -5.84 1.45
N ILE A 152 17.92 -5.69 2.74
CA ILE A 152 17.39 -4.45 3.31
C ILE A 152 18.34 -4.04 4.45
N GLY A 153 19.28 -3.15 4.11
CA GLY A 153 20.37 -2.77 5.01
C GLY A 153 21.35 -3.93 5.27
N ALA A 154 21.83 -4.06 6.51
CA ALA A 154 22.75 -5.12 6.93
C ALA A 154 22.09 -6.50 7.13
N TYR A 155 20.78 -6.61 6.89
CA TYR A 155 20.02 -7.84 7.07
C TYR A 155 19.72 -8.44 5.70
N SER A 156 20.30 -9.60 5.42
CA SER A 156 19.80 -10.49 4.35
C SER A 156 18.51 -11.11 4.87
N LEU A 157 17.37 -10.54 4.44
CA LEU A 157 16.05 -11.02 4.81
C LEU A 157 15.42 -11.70 3.61
N ASP A 158 14.99 -12.94 3.83
CA ASP A 158 14.29 -13.72 2.82
C ASP A 158 12.91 -13.09 2.54
N ALA A 159 12.62 -12.83 1.26
CA ALA A 159 11.40 -12.15 0.83
C ALA A 159 10.14 -12.93 1.27
N PHE A 160 10.21 -14.26 1.20
CA PHE A 160 9.12 -15.13 1.61
C PHE A 160 8.85 -15.01 3.12
N GLU A 161 9.90 -15.07 3.95
CA GLU A 161 9.76 -14.86 5.40
C GLU A 161 9.18 -13.48 5.75
N CYS A 162 9.69 -12.42 5.11
CA CYS A 162 9.20 -11.07 5.32
C CYS A 162 7.69 -10.96 5.05
N PHE A 163 7.27 -11.46 3.88
CA PHE A 163 5.86 -11.45 3.52
C PHE A 163 5.03 -12.34 4.46
N PHE A 164 5.57 -13.47 4.90
CA PHE A 164 4.85 -14.39 5.80
C PHE A 164 4.54 -13.72 7.13
N ILE A 165 5.54 -13.11 7.76
CA ILE A 165 5.38 -12.38 9.03
C ILE A 165 4.35 -11.25 8.86
N PHE A 166 4.43 -10.53 7.74
CA PHE A 166 3.51 -9.44 7.42
C PHE A 166 2.06 -9.90 7.28
N VAL A 167 1.81 -10.93 6.47
CA VAL A 167 0.46 -11.46 6.23
C VAL A 167 -0.14 -12.04 7.51
N VAL A 168 0.65 -12.79 8.31
CA VAL A 168 0.17 -13.33 9.58
C VAL A 168 -0.22 -12.21 10.54
N ARG A 169 0.57 -11.12 10.62
CA ARG A 169 0.24 -9.95 11.44
C ARG A 169 -1.06 -9.30 11.02
N LEU A 170 -1.25 -9.07 9.72
CA LEU A 170 -2.44 -8.43 9.17
C LEU A 170 -3.70 -9.27 9.36
N LYS A 171 -3.61 -10.58 9.09
CA LYS A 171 -4.76 -11.47 9.18
C LYS A 171 -5.22 -11.72 10.62
N SER A 172 -4.28 -11.93 11.53
CA SER A 172 -4.60 -12.35 12.91
C SER A 172 -4.74 -11.20 13.91
N GLY A 173 -4.18 -10.03 13.59
CA GLY A 173 -4.13 -8.94 14.56
C GLY A 173 -3.19 -9.22 15.76
N CYS A 174 -2.39 -10.30 15.74
CA CYS A 174 -1.58 -10.71 16.89
C CYS A 174 -0.44 -9.74 17.24
N THR A 175 0.02 -9.77 18.49
CA THR A 175 1.10 -8.91 18.98
C THR A 175 2.47 -9.34 18.46
N TYR A 176 3.47 -8.45 18.52
CA TYR A 176 4.85 -8.81 18.18
C TYR A 176 5.42 -9.91 19.08
N THR A 177 4.94 -10.05 20.32
CA THR A 177 5.30 -11.16 21.22
C THR A 177 4.83 -12.51 20.68
N VAL A 178 3.60 -12.56 20.16
CA VAL A 178 3.07 -13.78 19.52
C VAL A 178 3.86 -14.11 18.26
N LEU A 179 4.16 -13.12 17.41
CA LEU A 179 4.99 -13.33 16.22
C LEU A 179 6.42 -13.76 16.56
N THR A 180 6.99 -13.25 17.65
CA THR A 180 8.30 -13.68 18.15
C THR A 180 8.27 -15.17 18.48
N SER A 181 7.20 -15.62 19.12
CA SER A 181 7.00 -17.02 19.49
C SER A 181 6.74 -17.92 18.27
N LEU A 182 6.01 -17.39 17.27
CA LEU A 182 5.62 -18.10 16.05
C LEU A 182 6.76 -18.21 15.03
N CYS A 183 7.57 -17.15 14.89
CA CYS A 183 8.58 -17.02 13.84
C CYS A 183 10.01 -17.15 14.38
N GLY A 184 10.17 -17.16 15.71
CA GLY A 184 11.49 -17.24 16.37
C GLY A 184 12.34 -15.98 16.19
N ARG A 185 11.77 -14.88 15.70
CA ARG A 185 12.47 -13.61 15.41
C ARG A 185 12.37 -12.66 16.59
N GLU A 186 13.44 -11.91 16.85
CA GLU A 186 13.39 -10.84 17.84
C GLU A 186 12.31 -9.82 17.50
N ALA A 187 11.65 -9.28 18.52
CA ALA A 187 10.56 -8.31 18.33
C ALA A 187 10.99 -7.07 17.53
N SER A 188 12.25 -6.61 17.68
CA SER A 188 12.81 -5.51 16.88
C SER A 188 12.89 -5.88 15.39
N THR A 189 13.32 -7.11 15.08
CA THR A 189 13.38 -7.62 13.70
C THR A 189 11.99 -7.74 13.10
N ILE A 190 11.02 -8.28 13.83
CA ILE A 190 9.62 -8.34 13.38
C ILE A 190 9.09 -6.93 13.10
N SER A 191 9.32 -5.98 14.02
CA SER A 191 8.90 -4.60 13.81
C SER A 191 9.51 -4.00 12.54
N ARG A 192 10.81 -4.21 12.30
CA ARG A 192 11.48 -3.74 11.08
C ARG A 192 10.89 -4.37 9.82
N ILE A 193 10.59 -5.67 9.84
CA ILE A 193 9.95 -6.38 8.73
C ILE A 193 8.56 -5.79 8.45
N ILE A 194 7.73 -5.63 9.48
CA ILE A 194 6.38 -5.07 9.30
C ILE A 194 6.45 -3.67 8.71
N THR A 195 7.32 -2.79 9.24
CA THR A 195 7.50 -1.44 8.70
C THR A 195 8.00 -1.48 7.25
N PHE A 196 9.04 -2.27 6.97
CA PHE A 196 9.59 -2.40 5.63
C PHE A 196 8.54 -2.86 4.61
N VAL A 197 7.86 -3.98 4.88
CA VAL A 197 6.87 -4.53 3.94
C VAL A 197 5.70 -3.55 3.78
N THR A 198 5.28 -2.85 4.83
CA THR A 198 4.26 -1.78 4.73
C THR A 198 4.71 -0.69 3.77
N CYS A 199 5.90 -0.12 3.97
CA CYS A 199 6.44 0.94 3.12
C CYS A 199 6.66 0.47 1.68
N TYR A 200 7.18 -0.75 1.50
CA TYR A 200 7.41 -1.31 0.18
C TYR A 200 6.10 -1.50 -0.58
N LEU A 201 5.08 -2.09 0.06
CA LEU A 201 3.78 -2.27 -0.57
C LEU A 201 3.12 -0.92 -0.88
N PHE A 202 3.21 0.06 0.02
CA PHE A 202 2.56 1.34 -0.15
C PHE A 202 3.26 2.26 -1.17
N HIS A 203 4.60 2.32 -1.17
CA HIS A 203 5.34 3.25 -2.04
C HIS A 203 5.80 2.63 -3.35
N ILE A 204 6.00 1.30 -3.41
CA ILE A 204 6.51 0.62 -4.61
C ILE A 204 5.38 -0.17 -5.28
N ALA A 205 4.78 -1.12 -4.56
CA ALA A 205 3.82 -2.05 -5.16
C ALA A 205 2.43 -1.45 -5.41
N SER A 206 2.04 -0.37 -4.71
CA SER A 206 0.71 0.24 -4.83
C SER A 206 0.41 0.72 -6.24
N SER A 207 1.43 1.24 -6.94
CA SER A 207 1.30 1.65 -8.34
C SER A 207 0.88 0.50 -9.25
N CYS A 208 1.28 -0.74 -8.93
CA CYS A 208 0.87 -1.95 -9.65
C CYS A 208 -0.62 -2.28 -9.47
N LEU A 209 -1.26 -1.78 -8.41
CA LEU A 209 -2.70 -1.92 -8.14
C LEU A 209 -3.53 -0.82 -8.83
N SER A 210 -3.19 -0.55 -10.08
CA SER A 210 -3.84 0.42 -10.95
C SER A 210 -4.24 -0.27 -12.24
N VAL A 211 -5.40 0.10 -12.78
CA VAL A 211 -5.91 -0.50 -14.01
C VAL A 211 -4.98 -0.25 -15.20
N THR A 212 -4.16 0.80 -15.13
CA THR A 212 -3.13 1.11 -16.13
C THR A 212 -2.07 0.02 -16.25
N ASN A 213 -1.86 -0.79 -15.21
CA ASN A 213 -0.92 -1.90 -15.18
C ASN A 213 -1.62 -3.26 -15.44
N ALA A 214 -2.93 -3.26 -15.69
CA ALA A 214 -3.72 -4.46 -15.95
C ALA A 214 -3.95 -4.67 -17.46
N SER A 215 -2.88 -4.80 -18.25
CA SER A 215 -2.98 -4.99 -19.71
C SER A 215 -3.80 -6.23 -20.11
N TRP A 216 -3.80 -7.25 -19.26
CA TRP A 216 -4.61 -8.47 -19.40
C TRP A 216 -6.13 -8.21 -19.35
N LEU A 217 -6.57 -7.09 -18.76
CA LEU A 217 -7.98 -6.80 -18.54
C LEU A 217 -8.74 -6.60 -19.86
N ALA A 218 -8.11 -5.94 -20.84
CA ALA A 218 -8.74 -5.64 -22.13
C ALA A 218 -9.24 -6.91 -22.85
N GLY A 219 -8.45 -8.00 -22.79
CA GLY A 219 -8.82 -9.29 -23.38
C GLY A 219 -9.93 -10.04 -22.63
N ARG A 220 -10.33 -9.57 -21.44
CA ARG A 220 -11.35 -10.21 -20.59
C ARG A 220 -12.68 -9.47 -20.55
N LEU A 221 -12.74 -8.19 -20.94
CA LEU A 221 -13.93 -7.35 -20.77
C LEU A 221 -15.20 -7.94 -21.40
N ALA A 222 -15.09 -8.42 -22.66
CA ALA A 222 -16.22 -9.02 -23.36
C ALA A 222 -16.72 -10.29 -22.65
N ASN A 223 -15.80 -11.15 -22.20
CA ASN A 223 -16.14 -12.38 -21.49
C ASN A 223 -16.80 -12.09 -20.14
N ILE A 224 -16.33 -11.06 -19.43
CA ILE A 224 -16.92 -10.62 -18.16
C ILE A 224 -18.36 -10.14 -18.37
N ASP A 225 -18.58 -9.25 -19.35
CA ASP A 225 -19.92 -8.74 -19.67
C ASP A 225 -20.89 -9.88 -20.03
N GLN A 226 -20.49 -10.78 -20.93
CA GLN A 226 -21.30 -11.93 -21.32
C GLN A 226 -21.58 -12.89 -20.15
N SER A 227 -20.61 -13.11 -19.26
CA SER A 227 -20.79 -13.95 -18.08
C SER A 227 -21.80 -13.34 -17.09
N LEU A 228 -21.77 -12.02 -16.91
CA LEU A 228 -22.74 -11.33 -16.07
C LEU A 228 -24.15 -11.32 -16.68
N LEU A 229 -24.26 -11.15 -18.00
CA LEU A 229 -25.54 -11.23 -18.71
C LEU A 229 -26.16 -12.63 -18.63
N SER A 230 -25.38 -13.68 -18.92
CA SER A 230 -25.86 -15.06 -18.88
C SER A 230 -26.30 -15.53 -17.48
N SER A 231 -25.72 -14.95 -16.42
CA SER A 231 -26.11 -15.20 -15.03
C SER A 231 -27.22 -14.28 -14.50
N SER A 232 -27.82 -13.43 -15.36
CA SER A 232 -28.82 -12.43 -14.95
C SER A 232 -28.32 -11.49 -13.84
N ARG A 233 -27.01 -11.26 -13.80
CA ARG A 233 -26.29 -10.34 -12.90
C ARG A 233 -25.84 -9.08 -13.65
N SER A 234 -26.51 -8.72 -14.73
CA SER A 234 -26.30 -7.46 -15.44
C SER A 234 -27.57 -7.08 -16.20
N ILE A 235 -27.71 -5.79 -16.50
CA ILE A 235 -28.78 -5.30 -17.35
C ILE A 235 -28.33 -5.38 -18.81
N SER A 236 -29.24 -5.78 -19.70
CA SER A 236 -28.98 -5.79 -21.14
C SER A 236 -28.44 -4.43 -21.62
N ASN A 237 -27.42 -4.47 -22.48
CA ASN A 237 -26.69 -3.30 -23.00
C ASN A 237 -25.97 -2.41 -21.96
N SER A 238 -25.88 -2.83 -20.69
CA SER A 238 -25.19 -2.04 -19.66
C SER A 238 -23.66 -2.12 -19.72
N ARG A 239 -23.12 -3.21 -20.28
CA ARG A 239 -21.68 -3.48 -20.45
C ARG A 239 -20.89 -3.37 -19.14
N ILE A 240 -21.49 -3.81 -18.04
CA ILE A 240 -20.86 -3.76 -16.72
C ILE A 240 -19.80 -4.84 -16.64
N VAL A 241 -18.59 -4.46 -16.23
CA VAL A 241 -17.43 -5.37 -16.11
C VAL A 241 -16.72 -5.30 -14.76
N GLY A 242 -17.13 -4.39 -13.90
CA GLY A 242 -16.56 -4.23 -12.57
C GLY A 242 -17.45 -3.41 -11.66
N PHE A 243 -17.11 -3.41 -10.38
CA PHE A 243 -17.92 -2.85 -9.32
C PHE A 243 -17.06 -1.98 -8.43
N ILE A 244 -17.51 -0.76 -8.18
CA ILE A 244 -16.83 0.19 -7.31
C ILE A 244 -17.51 0.24 -5.95
N ASP A 245 -16.72 0.17 -4.89
CA ASP A 245 -17.21 0.37 -3.54
C ASP A 245 -16.22 1.14 -2.65
N GLY A 246 -16.77 1.86 -1.69
CA GLY A 246 -16.06 2.70 -0.73
C GLY A 246 -15.90 2.02 0.64
N THR A 247 -14.68 1.66 1.02
CA THR A 247 -14.39 1.04 2.32
C THR A 247 -13.91 2.08 3.34
N HIS A 248 -14.44 2.02 4.57
CA HIS A 248 -13.96 2.81 5.69
C HIS A 248 -13.04 1.97 6.60
N VAL A 249 -11.80 2.39 6.75
CA VAL A 249 -10.83 1.82 7.70
C VAL A 249 -10.84 2.69 8.95
N LYS A 250 -11.25 2.10 10.08
CA LYS A 250 -11.26 2.80 11.38
C LYS A 250 -9.83 3.13 11.79
N ILE A 251 -9.64 4.34 12.31
CA ILE A 251 -8.38 4.81 12.88
C ILE A 251 -8.58 5.33 14.29
N ALA A 252 -7.50 5.42 15.06
CA ALA A 252 -7.52 6.18 16.30
C ALA A 252 -7.84 7.65 16.00
N ARG A 253 -8.51 8.33 16.93
CA ARG A 253 -8.77 9.77 16.84
C ARG A 253 -7.44 10.51 16.66
N PRO A 254 -7.26 11.27 15.56
CA PRO A 254 -6.12 12.17 15.45
C PRO A 254 -6.21 13.23 16.54
N HIS A 255 -5.13 13.44 17.31
CA HIS A 255 -5.05 14.48 18.33
C HIS A 255 -4.06 15.56 17.89
N GLY A 256 -4.20 16.77 18.44
CA GLY A 256 -3.27 17.89 18.20
C GLY A 256 -3.58 18.74 16.96
N ASN A 257 -4.57 18.36 16.13
CA ASN A 257 -5.03 19.17 15.01
C ASN A 257 -6.53 18.97 14.77
N ALA A 258 -7.34 19.97 15.15
CA ALA A 258 -8.80 19.92 15.04
C ALA A 258 -9.28 19.76 13.58
N ARG A 259 -8.54 20.28 12.59
CA ARG A 259 -8.89 20.11 11.17
C ARG A 259 -8.74 18.67 10.73
N LEU A 260 -7.64 18.01 11.11
CA LEU A 260 -7.39 16.60 10.80
C LEU A 260 -8.38 15.68 11.52
N GLU A 261 -8.69 15.99 12.77
CA GLU A 261 -9.72 15.30 13.54
C GLU A 261 -11.08 15.34 12.80
N ASN A 262 -11.54 16.54 12.48
CA ASN A 262 -12.83 16.75 11.79
C ASN A 262 -12.84 16.13 10.40
N ALA A 263 -11.73 16.14 9.67
CA ALA A 263 -11.62 15.51 8.36
C ALA A 263 -11.70 13.98 8.44
N ALA A 264 -11.09 13.37 9.46
CA ALA A 264 -11.14 11.93 9.65
C ALA A 264 -12.50 11.44 10.19
N TYR A 265 -13.26 12.28 10.89
CA TYR A 265 -14.52 11.88 11.49
C TYR A 265 -15.61 11.64 10.42
N SER A 266 -16.08 10.39 10.33
CA SER A 266 -17.20 10.01 9.47
C SER A 266 -18.50 10.13 10.26
N GLY A 267 -19.38 11.05 9.87
CA GLY A 267 -20.72 11.17 10.47
C GLY A 267 -21.57 9.91 10.27
N HIS A 268 -21.39 9.21 9.14
CA HIS A 268 -22.10 7.96 8.84
C HIS A 268 -21.63 6.80 9.74
N LYS A 269 -20.31 6.65 9.95
CA LYS A 269 -19.76 5.59 10.82
C LYS A 269 -19.67 5.99 12.30
N LYS A 270 -19.94 7.27 12.63
CA LYS A 270 -19.82 7.86 13.97
C LYS A 270 -18.46 7.60 14.63
N THR A 271 -17.40 7.60 13.82
CA THR A 271 -16.01 7.32 14.26
C THR A 271 -14.99 7.88 13.28
N HIS A 272 -13.72 7.92 13.69
CA HIS A 272 -12.63 8.40 12.84
C HIS A 272 -12.20 7.30 11.87
N THR A 273 -12.12 7.64 10.59
CA THR A 273 -11.84 6.68 9.52
C THR A 273 -11.01 7.30 8.42
N LEU A 274 -10.26 6.45 7.73
CA LEU A 274 -9.76 6.71 6.38
C LEU A 274 -10.65 5.96 5.39
N LYS A 275 -10.94 6.58 4.25
CA LYS A 275 -11.76 6.00 3.20
C LYS A 275 -10.89 5.58 2.02
N TYR A 276 -11.21 4.43 1.44
CA TYR A 276 -10.59 3.87 0.24
C TYR A 276 -11.67 3.51 -0.76
N GLN A 277 -11.33 3.51 -2.04
CA GLN A 277 -12.22 3.05 -3.11
C GLN A 277 -11.51 1.99 -3.93
N ALA A 278 -12.16 0.85 -4.11
CA ALA A 278 -11.66 -0.23 -4.94
C ALA A 278 -12.62 -0.50 -6.08
N VAL A 279 -12.08 -0.88 -7.24
CA VAL A 279 -12.86 -1.45 -8.34
C VAL A 279 -12.48 -2.91 -8.49
N THR A 280 -13.48 -3.79 -8.39
CA THR A 280 -13.30 -5.24 -8.47
C THR A 280 -14.06 -5.82 -9.66
N THR A 281 -13.49 -6.82 -10.32
CA THR A 281 -14.16 -7.63 -11.33
C THR A 281 -14.98 -8.76 -10.66
N PRO A 282 -15.93 -9.41 -11.37
CA PRO A 282 -16.78 -10.46 -10.79
C PRO A 282 -16.05 -11.67 -10.20
N ASP A 283 -14.83 -11.93 -10.64
CA ASP A 283 -13.94 -12.98 -10.11
C ASP A 283 -13.15 -12.53 -8.87
N GLY A 284 -13.45 -11.36 -8.31
CA GLY A 284 -12.86 -10.84 -7.08
C GLY A 284 -11.50 -10.16 -7.24
N ILE A 285 -11.03 -9.95 -8.49
CA ILE A 285 -9.77 -9.25 -8.72
C ILE A 285 -9.97 -7.75 -8.58
N CYS A 286 -9.22 -7.12 -7.68
CA CYS A 286 -9.13 -5.67 -7.58
C CYS A 286 -8.28 -5.13 -8.74
N ILE A 287 -8.92 -4.36 -9.63
CA ILE A 287 -8.28 -3.81 -10.83
C ILE A 287 -7.82 -2.36 -10.65
N ASP A 288 -8.36 -1.63 -9.67
CA ASP A 288 -7.90 -0.30 -9.33
C ASP A 288 -8.23 0.01 -7.86
N LEU A 289 -7.34 0.73 -7.19
CA LEU A 289 -7.47 1.14 -5.80
C LEU A 289 -7.11 2.62 -5.66
N ALA A 290 -7.89 3.34 -4.86
CA ALA A 290 -7.61 4.72 -4.51
C ALA A 290 -7.76 4.99 -3.01
N GLY A 291 -6.93 5.90 -2.51
CA GLY A 291 -6.90 6.33 -1.12
C GLY A 291 -5.47 6.35 -0.57
N PRO A 292 -5.29 6.68 0.71
CA PRO A 292 -6.34 7.05 1.68
C PRO A 292 -6.97 8.41 1.42
N PHE A 293 -8.26 8.53 1.75
CA PHE A 293 -8.99 9.80 1.79
C PHE A 293 -9.58 10.07 3.18
N ALA A 294 -9.92 11.33 3.45
CA ALA A 294 -10.61 11.74 4.66
C ALA A 294 -11.97 11.02 4.82
N GLY A 295 -12.24 10.48 6.01
CA GLY A 295 -13.44 9.70 6.31
C GLY A 295 -14.75 10.47 6.26
N SER A 296 -14.70 11.80 6.35
CA SER A 296 -15.88 12.68 6.22
C SER A 296 -16.40 12.82 4.79
N GLN A 297 -15.60 12.42 3.79
CA GLN A 297 -15.89 12.68 2.37
C GLN A 297 -16.86 11.65 1.76
N HIS A 298 -17.75 12.13 0.89
CA HIS A 298 -18.71 11.29 0.17
C HIS A 298 -18.06 10.50 -0.97
N ASP A 299 -18.58 9.30 -1.26
CA ASP A 299 -17.99 8.40 -2.29
C ASP A 299 -17.98 9.02 -3.69
N SER A 300 -19.02 9.77 -4.05
CA SER A 300 -19.05 10.58 -5.28
C SER A 300 -17.90 11.59 -5.35
N PHE A 301 -17.56 12.23 -4.23
CA PHE A 301 -16.45 13.19 -4.17
C PHE A 301 -15.12 12.47 -4.36
N LEU A 302 -14.92 11.31 -3.71
CA LEU A 302 -13.70 10.52 -3.92
C LEU A 302 -13.58 10.05 -5.37
N PHE A 303 -14.65 9.59 -6.01
CA PHE A 303 -14.58 9.13 -7.40
C PHE A 303 -14.16 10.25 -8.36
N ALA A 304 -14.66 11.47 -8.13
CA ALA A 304 -14.29 12.63 -8.92
C ALA A 304 -12.83 13.06 -8.71
N ASN A 305 -12.27 12.88 -7.50
CA ASN A 305 -10.96 13.42 -7.12
C ASN A 305 -9.83 12.36 -7.05
N SER A 306 -10.15 11.07 -7.10
CA SER A 306 -9.20 9.95 -6.96
C SER A 306 -8.38 9.65 -8.23
N GLY A 307 -8.76 10.23 -9.36
CA GLY A 307 -8.22 9.88 -10.67
C GLY A 307 -8.71 8.53 -11.22
N LEU A 308 -9.59 7.81 -10.49
CA LEU A 308 -10.16 6.53 -10.95
C LEU A 308 -10.83 6.67 -12.32
N TYR A 309 -11.68 7.69 -12.49
CA TYR A 309 -12.35 7.95 -13.76
C TYR A 309 -11.34 8.08 -14.92
N ARG A 310 -10.26 8.86 -14.73
CA ARG A 310 -9.23 9.11 -15.74
C ARG A 310 -8.48 7.84 -16.13
N ARG A 311 -8.23 6.92 -15.18
CA ARG A 311 -7.53 5.66 -15.44
C ARG A 311 -8.45 4.60 -16.07
N LEU A 312 -9.66 4.45 -15.54
CA LEU A 312 -10.62 3.42 -15.94
C LEU A 312 -11.24 3.72 -17.31
N LYS A 313 -11.54 4.98 -17.62
CA LYS A 313 -12.21 5.36 -18.87
C LYS A 313 -11.51 4.81 -20.12
N PRO A 314 -10.20 5.02 -20.33
CA PRO A 314 -9.49 4.44 -21.47
C PRO A 314 -9.27 2.93 -21.31
N ALA A 315 -8.97 2.43 -20.10
CA ALA A 315 -8.68 1.02 -19.89
C ALA A 315 -9.90 0.11 -20.15
N LEU A 316 -11.11 0.64 -19.99
CA LEU A 316 -12.37 -0.06 -20.25
C LEU A 316 -12.95 0.22 -21.65
N LYS A 317 -12.13 0.73 -22.57
CA LYS A 317 -12.54 0.98 -23.97
C LYS A 317 -11.75 0.07 -24.92
N VAL A 318 -12.44 -0.87 -25.57
CA VAL A 318 -11.83 -1.86 -26.49
C VAL A 318 -12.63 -1.90 -27.77
N GLY A 319 -11.98 -1.79 -28.94
CA GLY A 319 -12.64 -1.89 -30.25
C GLY A 319 -13.77 -0.87 -30.45
N GLY A 320 -13.64 0.34 -29.89
CA GLY A 320 -14.68 1.38 -29.92
C GLY A 320 -15.82 1.17 -28.91
N ILE A 321 -15.89 0.02 -28.25
CA ILE A 321 -16.89 -0.30 -27.23
C ILE A 321 -16.43 0.22 -25.87
N GLN A 322 -17.26 1.03 -25.23
CA GLN A 322 -17.07 1.45 -23.84
C GLN A 322 -17.77 0.49 -22.88
N TYR A 323 -16.99 -0.18 -22.04
CA TYR A 323 -17.47 -0.91 -20.88
C TYR A 323 -17.56 0.01 -19.66
N ARG A 324 -18.38 -0.39 -18.69
CA ARG A 324 -18.75 0.41 -17.52
C ARG A 324 -18.50 -0.35 -16.23
N ILE A 325 -18.42 0.41 -15.15
CA ILE A 325 -18.46 -0.12 -13.78
C ILE A 325 -19.82 0.17 -13.15
N SER A 326 -20.19 -0.59 -12.14
CA SER A 326 -21.39 -0.34 -11.33
C SER A 326 -21.02 0.07 -9.92
N GLY A 327 -21.75 1.02 -9.34
CA GLY A 327 -21.56 1.46 -7.96
C GLY A 327 -22.89 1.62 -7.23
N ASP A 328 -22.78 1.94 -5.94
CA ASP A 328 -23.95 2.25 -5.13
C ASP A 328 -24.70 3.52 -5.57
N PRO A 329 -25.94 3.71 -5.11
CA PRO A 329 -26.68 4.93 -5.35
C PRO A 329 -26.08 6.18 -4.65
N ALA A 330 -25.02 6.09 -3.85
CA ALA A 330 -24.31 7.27 -3.36
C ALA A 330 -23.36 7.86 -4.42
N TYR A 331 -22.98 7.08 -5.43
CA TYR A 331 -22.29 7.58 -6.62
C TYR A 331 -23.18 8.40 -7.56
N ARG A 332 -22.54 9.14 -8.47
CA ARG A 332 -23.18 9.85 -9.58
C ARG A 332 -23.05 9.03 -10.85
N SER A 333 -24.17 8.86 -11.56
CA SER A 333 -24.17 8.20 -12.88
C SER A 333 -23.30 8.96 -13.87
N SER A 334 -22.61 8.23 -14.75
CA SER A 334 -21.82 8.80 -15.85
C SER A 334 -21.73 7.81 -17.02
N ASP A 335 -21.01 8.20 -18.06
CA ASP A 335 -20.70 7.35 -19.20
C ASP A 335 -19.78 6.16 -18.87
N LEU A 336 -19.14 6.18 -17.68
CA LEU A 336 -18.30 5.11 -17.15
C LEU A 336 -18.96 4.36 -15.98
N LEU A 337 -19.84 5.02 -15.21
CA LEU A 337 -20.38 4.51 -13.96
C LEU A 337 -21.90 4.38 -14.00
N THR A 338 -22.39 3.15 -13.81
CA THR A 338 -23.82 2.81 -13.76
C THR A 338 -24.27 2.70 -12.31
N VAL A 339 -25.33 3.42 -11.95
CA VAL A 339 -25.90 3.42 -10.60
C VAL A 339 -27.40 3.16 -10.65
N GLY A 340 -27.96 2.64 -9.56
CA GLY A 340 -29.40 2.44 -9.43
C GLY A 340 -30.18 3.76 -9.43
N TYR A 341 -31.45 3.69 -9.83
CA TYR A 341 -32.39 4.80 -9.72
C TYR A 341 -32.64 5.17 -8.25
N LYS A 342 -32.74 6.48 -7.98
CA LYS A 342 -32.97 7.05 -6.63
C LYS A 342 -34.39 7.61 -6.52
N GLY A 343 -34.95 7.61 -5.30
CA GLY A 343 -36.24 8.23 -5.00
C GLY A 343 -37.24 7.25 -4.39
N GLN A 344 -38.33 7.78 -3.83
CA GLN A 344 -39.37 6.98 -3.17
C GLN A 344 -40.41 6.41 -4.17
N ASN A 345 -40.63 7.11 -5.29
CA ASN A 345 -41.64 6.75 -6.30
C ASN A 345 -41.00 6.07 -7.52
N LEU A 346 -40.34 4.92 -7.30
CA LEU A 346 -39.78 4.13 -8.40
C LEU A 346 -40.85 3.28 -9.08
N THR A 347 -40.84 3.26 -10.41
CA THR A 347 -41.68 2.35 -11.20
C THR A 347 -41.27 0.90 -10.97
N ASN A 348 -42.14 -0.07 -11.27
CA ASN A 348 -41.80 -1.49 -11.16
C ASN A 348 -40.58 -1.87 -12.01
N GLY A 349 -40.43 -1.28 -13.20
CA GLY A 349 -39.25 -1.48 -14.04
C GLY A 349 -37.97 -0.93 -13.40
N GLN A 350 -38.02 0.24 -12.75
CA GLN A 350 -36.86 0.80 -12.03
C GLN A 350 -36.52 -0.03 -10.78
N LYS A 351 -37.51 -0.59 -10.09
CA LYS A 351 -37.30 -1.49 -8.96
C LYS A 351 -36.62 -2.78 -9.41
N GLU A 352 -37.06 -3.37 -10.51
CA GLU A 352 -36.43 -4.59 -11.05
C GLU A 352 -35.01 -4.30 -11.55
N TYR A 353 -34.79 -3.17 -12.22
CA TYR A 353 -33.46 -2.70 -12.59
C TYR A 353 -32.53 -2.59 -11.38
N ASN A 354 -33.00 -1.93 -10.30
CA ASN A 354 -32.22 -1.76 -9.09
C ASN A 354 -31.94 -3.10 -8.39
N LYS A 355 -32.89 -4.03 -8.42
CA LYS A 355 -32.77 -5.37 -7.84
C LYS A 355 -31.70 -6.20 -8.56
N ILE A 356 -31.67 -6.15 -9.89
CA ILE A 356 -30.61 -6.81 -10.67
C ILE A 356 -29.25 -6.19 -10.33
N LEU A 357 -29.14 -4.86 -10.39
CA LEU A 357 -27.87 -4.15 -10.17
C LEU A 357 -27.32 -4.36 -8.74
N SER A 358 -28.20 -4.37 -7.72
CA SER A 358 -27.79 -4.63 -6.34
C SER A 358 -27.41 -6.10 -6.12
N GLY A 359 -28.15 -7.05 -6.69
CA GLY A 359 -27.84 -8.48 -6.60
C GLY A 359 -26.47 -8.83 -7.19
N SER A 360 -26.08 -8.17 -8.28
CA SER A 360 -24.74 -8.31 -8.88
C SER A 360 -23.63 -7.88 -7.94
N ARG A 361 -23.83 -6.77 -7.21
CA ARG A 361 -22.85 -6.20 -6.29
C ARG A 361 -22.66 -7.05 -5.04
N VAL A 362 -23.76 -7.55 -4.45
CA VAL A 362 -23.74 -8.42 -3.27
C VAL A 362 -23.01 -9.75 -3.53
N SER A 363 -22.92 -10.18 -4.78
CA SER A 363 -22.17 -11.40 -5.12
C SER A 363 -20.65 -11.23 -5.04
N ILE A 364 -20.16 -10.00 -4.85
CA ILE A 364 -18.74 -9.61 -4.94
C ILE A 364 -18.28 -8.94 -3.63
N GLU A 365 -19.16 -8.17 -2.99
CA GLU A 365 -19.01 -7.68 -1.61
C GLU A 365 -19.06 -8.83 -0.59
#